data_AF-A0A9D2LKS2-F1
#
_entry.id   AF-A0A9D2LKS2-F1
#
_cell.length_a   1.000
_cell.length_b   1.000
_cell.length_c   1.000
_cell.angle_alpha   90.00
_cell.angle_beta   90.00
_cell.angle_gamma   90.00
#
_symmetry.space_group_name_H-M   'P 1'
#
loop_
_entity.id
_entity.type
_entity.pdbx_description
1 polymer ?
#
loop_
_entity_poly.entity_id
_entity_poly.type
_entity_poly.pdbx_seq_one_letter_code
_entity_poly.pdbx_strand_id
1 'polypeptide(L)'
;MNIGDVLYIRPNFYTEYMGGNDGPRPARVVYIHPLARFYVVEFRSDRDLPWRETFFPYNRRIADIVDRSAPYLPHEKELFA
;
A
#
# COMPACT_ATOMS: atom_id res chain seq x y z
N MET A 1 6.59 7.53 -10.10
CA MET A 1 6.57 6.11 -9.73
C MET A 1 6.80 5.30 -10.98
N ASN A 2 7.86 4.51 -10.98
CA ASN A 2 8.27 3.59 -12.03
C ASN A 2 8.42 2.18 -11.45
N ILE A 3 8.39 1.17 -12.32
CA ILE A 3 8.73 -0.20 -11.92
C ILE A 3 10.19 -0.20 -11.44
N GLY A 4 10.43 -0.76 -10.25
CA GLY A 4 11.73 -0.78 -9.59
C GLY A 4 11.88 0.25 -8.47
N ASP A 5 11.08 1.31 -8.44
CA ASP A 5 11.09 2.30 -7.36
C ASP A 5 10.77 1.64 -6.01
N VAL A 6 11.33 2.17 -4.92
CA VAL A 6 11.01 1.74 -3.54
C VAL A 6 10.10 2.78 -2.90
N LEU A 7 8.94 2.34 -2.44
CA LEU A 7 7.96 3.14 -1.70
C LEU A 7 8.04 2.82 -0.21
N TYR A 8 7.72 3.78 0.65
CA TYR A 8 7.56 3.57 2.08
C TYR A 8 6.08 3.60 2.41
N ILE A 9 5.44 2.43 2.47
CA ILE A 9 3.98 2.30 2.59
C ILE A 9 3.60 1.20 3.59
N ARG A 10 2.42 1.33 4.20
CA ARG A 10 1.92 0.35 5.15
C ARG A 10 1.25 -0.81 4.37
N PRO A 11 1.58 -2.08 4.67
CA PRO A 11 0.88 -3.23 4.10
C PRO A 11 -0.58 -3.28 4.56
N ASN A 12 -1.48 -3.73 3.68
CA ASN A 12 -2.90 -3.93 4.00
C ASN A 12 -3.15 -5.28 4.66
N PHE A 13 -2.38 -6.32 4.30
CA PHE A 13 -2.61 -7.68 4.74
C PHE A 13 -1.77 -8.03 5.97
N TYR A 14 -2.40 -8.53 7.03
CA TYR A 14 -1.72 -8.97 8.25
C TYR A 14 -1.64 -10.50 8.31
N THR A 15 -0.42 -11.03 8.44
CA THR A 15 -0.18 -12.42 8.85
C THR A 15 1.07 -12.49 9.71
N GLU A 16 1.08 -13.43 10.65
CA GLU A 16 2.13 -13.65 11.65
C GLU A 16 3.54 -13.84 11.06
N TYR A 17 3.64 -14.24 9.79
CA TYR A 17 4.91 -14.47 9.10
C TYR A 17 5.56 -13.20 8.50
N MET A 18 4.86 -12.06 8.48
CA MET A 18 5.33 -10.84 7.80
C MET A 18 6.11 -9.86 8.69
N GLY A 19 6.17 -10.10 10.00
CA GLY A 19 6.75 -9.14 10.97
C GLY A 19 5.82 -7.94 11.21
N GLY A 20 5.95 -7.27 12.36
CA GLY A 20 4.98 -6.27 12.87
C GLY A 20 4.53 -5.24 11.81
N ASN A 21 3.24 -5.27 11.45
CA ASN A 21 2.66 -4.47 10.36
C ASN A 21 2.22 -3.06 10.80
N ASP A 22 2.74 -2.60 11.93
CA ASP A 22 2.23 -1.42 12.64
C ASP A 22 2.60 -0.11 11.92
N GLY A 23 3.63 -0.16 11.06
CA GLY A 23 4.19 1.00 10.38
C GLY A 23 4.43 0.83 8.88
N PRO A 24 4.63 1.96 8.15
CA PRO A 24 5.14 1.94 6.79
C PRO A 24 6.50 1.25 6.69
N ARG A 25 6.71 0.49 5.62
CA ARG A 25 7.96 -0.24 5.35
C ARG A 25 8.32 -0.18 3.86
N PRO A 26 9.59 -0.45 3.49
CA PRO A 26 10.00 -0.42 2.10
C PRO A 26 9.27 -1.50 1.27
N ALA A 27 8.74 -1.09 0.12
CA ALA A 27 8.04 -1.93 -0.84
C ALA A 27 8.51 -1.58 -2.25
N ARG A 28 8.97 -2.58 -3.02
CA ARG A 28 9.44 -2.36 -4.38
C ARG A 28 8.27 -2.41 -5.36
N VAL A 29 8.12 -1.42 -6.23
CA VAL A 29 7.11 -1.44 -7.29
C VAL A 29 7.48 -2.51 -8.31
N VAL A 30 6.63 -3.51 -8.49
CA VAL A 30 6.86 -4.63 -9.42
C VAL A 30 5.94 -4.58 -10.63
N TYR A 31 4.83 -3.83 -10.55
CA TYR A 31 3.91 -3.65 -11.66
C TYR A 31 3.17 -2.32 -11.56
N ILE A 32 2.94 -1.68 -12.69
CA ILE A 32 2.07 -0.52 -12.83
C ILE A 32 1.09 -0.83 -13.94
N HIS A 33 -0.21 -0.74 -13.67
CA HIS A 33 -1.22 -0.93 -14.70
C HIS A 33 -1.05 0.14 -15.80
N PRO A 34 -1.07 -0.19 -17.10
CA PRO A 34 -0.79 0.76 -18.18
C PRO A 34 -1.67 2.02 -18.17
N LEU A 35 -2.93 1.87 -17.74
CA LEU A 35 -3.88 2.97 -17.56
C LEU A 35 -3.87 3.59 -16.16
N ALA A 36 -2.79 3.39 -15.38
CA ALA A 36 -2.62 3.87 -14.01
C ALA A 36 -3.79 3.53 -13.06
N ARG A 37 -4.42 2.35 -13.23
CA ARG A 37 -5.60 1.95 -12.44
C ARG A 37 -5.26 1.41 -11.06
N PHE A 38 -4.12 0.75 -10.95
CA PHE A 38 -3.54 0.17 -9.75
C PHE A 38 -2.06 -0.09 -9.99
N TYR A 39 -1.32 -0.36 -8.93
CA TYR A 39 0.06 -0.82 -8.98
C TYR A 39 0.26 -1.95 -7.97
N VAL A 40 1.28 -2.76 -8.19
CA VAL A 40 1.63 -3.86 -7.28
C VAL A 40 3.00 -3.58 -6.72
N VAL A 41 3.14 -3.76 -5.42
CA VAL A 41 4.40 -3.69 -4.71
C VAL A 41 4.77 -5.07 -4.17
N GLU A 42 6.06 -5.32 -4.02
CA GLU A 42 6.62 -6.45 -3.30
C GLU A 42 7.25 -5.93 -2.00
N PHE A 43 6.77 -6.44 -0.88
CA PHE A 43 7.40 -6.28 0.42
C PHE A 43 8.27 -7.50 0.72
N ARG A 44 9.15 -7.39 1.71
CA ARG A 44 9.94 -8.50 2.24
C ARG A 44 9.78 -8.58 3.75
N SER A 45 9.63 -9.78 4.27
CA SER A 45 9.50 -9.98 5.72
C SER A 45 10.86 -9.85 6.40
N ASP A 46 10.88 -9.86 7.72
CA ASP A 46 12.14 -9.88 8.47
C ASP A 46 13.00 -11.13 8.18
N ARG A 47 12.39 -12.17 7.56
CA ARG A 47 13.06 -13.39 7.08
C ARG A 47 13.28 -13.40 5.57
N ASP A 48 13.19 -12.24 4.93
CA ASP A 48 13.38 -12.04 3.49
C ASP A 48 12.36 -12.77 2.58
N LEU A 49 11.23 -13.22 3.13
CA LEU A 49 10.17 -13.83 2.33
C LEU A 49 9.38 -12.73 1.60
N PRO A 50 9.22 -12.84 0.27
CA PRO A 50 8.47 -11.83 -0.48
C PRO A 50 6.97 -12.04 -0.35
N TRP A 51 6.22 -10.94 -0.30
CA TRP A 51 4.79 -10.96 -0.60
C TRP A 51 4.41 -9.72 -1.41
N ARG A 52 3.30 -9.83 -2.14
CA ARG A 52 2.86 -8.78 -3.05
C ARG A 52 1.48 -8.29 -2.70
N GLU A 53 1.30 -6.98 -2.86
CA GLU A 53 0.02 -6.34 -2.60
C GLU A 53 -0.30 -5.32 -3.69
N THR A 54 -1.59 -5.24 -3.99
CA THR A 54 -2.14 -4.30 -4.95
C THR A 54 -2.60 -3.04 -4.22
N PHE A 55 -2.18 -1.88 -4.72
CA PHE A 55 -2.56 -0.57 -4.24
C PHE A 55 -3.21 0.24 -5.36
N PHE A 56 -4.13 1.12 -4.99
CA PHE A 56 -4.81 2.01 -5.91
C PHE A 56 -4.26 3.44 -5.78
N PRO A 57 -4.09 4.18 -6.88
CA PRO A 57 -3.69 5.57 -6.78
C PRO A 57 -4.78 6.42 -6.10
N TYR A 58 -4.34 7.45 -5.37
CA TYR A 58 -5.19 8.31 -4.53
C TYR A 58 -6.36 8.98 -5.28
N ASN A 59 -6.26 9.15 -6.60
CA ASN A 59 -7.30 9.72 -7.45
C ASN A 59 -8.51 8.80 -7.66
N ARG A 60 -8.53 7.62 -7.02
CA ARG A 60 -9.56 6.59 -7.19
C ARG A 60 -10.20 6.12 -5.89
N ARG A 61 -10.09 6.88 -4.78
CA ARG A 61 -10.91 6.60 -3.59
C ARG A 61 -12.38 6.57 -4.01
N ILE A 62 -13.02 5.42 -3.79
CA ILE A 62 -14.46 5.26 -4.01
C ILE A 62 -15.13 5.77 -2.73
N ALA A 63 -16.05 6.72 -2.87
CA ALA A 63 -16.85 7.20 -1.74
C ALA A 63 -17.49 6.00 -1.02
N ASP A 64 -17.53 6.05 0.31
CA ASP A 64 -18.15 5.03 1.17
C ASP A 64 -17.44 3.65 1.20
N ILE A 65 -16.22 3.54 0.66
CA ILE A 65 -15.35 2.37 0.84
C ILE A 65 -14.15 2.75 1.72
N VAL A 66 -13.92 1.99 2.79
CA VAL A 66 -12.73 2.14 3.64
C VAL A 66 -11.52 1.53 2.93
N ASP A 67 -10.96 2.29 1.99
CA ASP A 67 -9.68 1.97 1.35
C ASP A 67 -8.52 2.39 2.27
N ARG A 68 -7.99 1.43 3.05
CA ARG A 68 -6.82 1.62 3.92
C ARG A 68 -5.50 1.70 3.14
N SER A 69 -5.52 1.42 1.84
CA SER A 69 -4.35 1.45 0.96
C SER A 69 -4.05 2.86 0.44
N ALA A 70 -5.03 3.78 0.52
CA ALA A 70 -4.88 5.17 0.12
C ALA A 70 -4.69 6.09 1.35
N PRO A 71 -3.79 7.10 1.31
CA PRO A 71 -3.67 8.09 2.38
C PRO A 71 -5.01 8.82 2.60
N TYR A 72 -5.29 9.20 3.85
CA TYR A 72 -6.49 9.96 4.23
C TYR A 72 -6.55 11.31 3.52
N LEU A 73 -7.73 11.70 3.05
CA LEU A 73 -7.99 13.06 2.57
C LEU A 73 -7.89 14.05 3.73
N PRO A 74 -7.53 15.33 3.46
CA PRO A 74 -7.41 16.34 4.52
C PRO A 74 -8.66 16.48 5.42
N HIS A 75 -9.86 16.29 4.85
CA HIS A 75 -11.13 16.37 5.58
C HIS A 75 -11.52 15.06 6.29
N GLU A 76 -10.90 13.93 5.96
CA GLU A 76 -11.15 12.64 6.64
C GLU A 76 -10.34 12.49 7.93
N LYS A 77 -9.40 13.41 8.19
CA LYS A 77 -8.64 13.43 9.45
C LYS A 77 -9.51 13.74 10.67
N GLU A 78 -10.66 14.38 10.48
CA GLU A 78 -11.56 14.79 11.58
C GLU A 78 -12.53 13.68 12.02
N LEU A 79 -12.72 12.62 11.22
CA LEU A 79 -13.66 11.53 11.53
C LEU A 79 -13.11 10.49 12.54
N PHE A 80 -11.84 10.59 12.92
CA PHE A 80 -11.17 9.68 13.85
C PHE A 80 -10.49 10.40 15.02
N ALA A 81 -10.88 11.66 15.29
CA ALA A 81 -10.48 12.41 16.48
C ALA A 81 -11.41 12.10 17.66
#